data_AF-A0A5J9T654-F1
#
_entry.id   AF-A0A5J9T654-F1
#
_cell.length_a   1.000
_cell.length_b   1.000
_cell.length_c   1.000
_cell.angle_alpha   90.00
_cell.angle_beta   90.00
_cell.angle_gamma   90.00
#
_symmetry.space_group_name_H-M   'P 1'
#
loop_
_entity.id
_entity.type
_entity.pdbx_description
1 polymer ?
#
loop_
_entity_poly.entity_id
_entity_poly.type
_entity_poly.pdbx_seq_one_letter_code
_entity_poly.pdbx_strand_id
1 'polypeptide(L)' 'MEAAGTAMYPLHRCKTIYLVRHAQGIHNVEGEKDPSAYMSPTLFDAQLTPLGWKQVDGLREHVKKCGLAKKG' A
#
# COMPACT_ATOMS: atom_id res chain seq x y z
N MET A 1 -32.24 -16.32 -0.35
CA MET A 1 -30.97 -15.60 -0.14
C MET A 1 -31.12 -14.82 1.15
N GLU A 2 -30.60 -15.34 2.25
CA GLU A 2 -30.63 -14.63 3.54
C GLU A 2 -29.70 -13.42 3.46
N ALA A 3 -30.23 -12.23 3.69
CA ALA A 3 -29.42 -11.05 3.91
C ALA A 3 -28.67 -11.24 5.24
N ALA A 4 -27.34 -11.24 5.20
CA ALA A 4 -26.54 -11.23 6.42
C ALA A 4 -26.96 -10.00 7.25
N GLY A 5 -27.60 -10.24 8.39
CA GLY A 5 -28.01 -9.17 9.30
C GLY A 5 -26.80 -8.35 9.74
N THR A 6 -26.89 -7.03 9.63
CA THR A 6 -25.86 -6.11 10.13
C THR A 6 -25.70 -6.30 11.64
N ALA A 7 -24.63 -6.97 12.07
CA ALA A 7 -24.28 -7.14 13.47
C ALA A 7 -23.37 -5.99 13.94
N MET A 8 -23.67 -5.42 15.11
CA MET A 8 -22.80 -4.44 15.77
C MET A 8 -21.70 -5.17 16.56
N TYR A 9 -20.44 -4.91 16.24
CA TYR A 9 -19.29 -5.50 16.93
C TYR A 9 -18.67 -4.49 17.91
N PRO A 10 -18.41 -4.86 19.17
CA PRO A 10 -17.74 -3.96 20.11
C PRO A 10 -16.32 -3.61 19.63
N LEU A 11 -16.01 -2.31 19.50
CA LEU A 11 -14.74 -1.82 18.93
C LEU A 11 -13.50 -2.39 19.62
N HIS A 12 -13.54 -2.60 20.94
CA HIS A 12 -12.45 -3.18 21.72
C HIS A 12 -12.15 -4.65 21.38
N ARG A 13 -13.03 -5.33 20.64
CA ARG A 13 -12.83 -6.69 20.13
C ARG A 13 -12.42 -6.72 18.65
N CYS A 14 -12.26 -5.56 18.02
CA CYS A 14 -11.87 -5.45 16.62
C CYS A 14 -10.36 -5.22 16.49
N LYS A 15 -9.83 -5.53 15.31
CA LYS A 15 -8.47 -5.15 14.88
C LYS A 15 -8.58 -4.19 13.71
N THR A 16 -7.71 -3.19 13.68
CA THR A 16 -7.60 -2.28 12.53
C THR A 16 -6.60 -2.86 11.54
N ILE A 17 -7.03 -2.99 10.28
CA ILE A 17 -6.16 -3.42 9.17
C ILE A 17 -5.88 -2.19 8.31
N TYR A 18 -4.60 -1.92 8.06
CA TYR A 18 -4.16 -0.85 7.17
C TYR A 18 -3.77 -1.46 5.82
N LEU A 19 -4.45 -1.06 4.75
CA LEU A 19 -4.12 -1.47 3.38
C LEU A 19 -3.24 -0.40 2.74
N VAL A 20 -2.09 -0.81 2.20
CA VAL A 20 -1.08 0.12 1.66
C VAL A 20 -0.67 -0.37 0.27
N ARG A 21 -0.67 0.53 -0.72
CA ARG A 21 -0.10 0.25 -2.05
C ARG A 21 1.43 0.35 -1.98
N HIS A 22 2.13 -0.40 -2.83
CA HIS A 22 3.56 -0.19 -3.03
C HIS A 22 3.85 1.26 -3.48
N ALA A 23 5.06 1.73 -3.17
CA ALA A 23 5.54 3.04 -3.61
C ALA A 23 5.80 3.06 -5.13
N GLN A 24 6.12 4.23 -5.70
CA GLN A 24 6.35 4.36 -7.14
C GLN A 24 7.49 3.42 -7.61
N GLY A 25 7.13 2.48 -8.50
CA GLY A 25 8.07 1.62 -9.21
C GLY A 25 8.46 2.20 -10.57
N ILE A 26 9.58 1.75 -11.14
CA ILE A 26 10.00 2.13 -12.49
C ILE A 26 8.91 1.80 -13.51
N HIS A 27 8.20 0.67 -13.34
CA HIS A 27 7.09 0.29 -14.20
C HIS A 27 5.93 1.30 -14.22
N ASN A 28 5.68 2.04 -13.11
CA ASN A 28 4.66 3.08 -13.09
C ASN A 28 5.07 4.25 -13.99
N VAL A 29 6.34 4.66 -13.90
CA VAL A 29 6.88 5.78 -14.69
C VAL A 29 6.90 5.44 -16.17
N GLU A 30 7.33 4.23 -16.53
CA GLU A 30 7.32 3.81 -17.93
C GLU A 30 5.89 3.59 -18.47
N GLY A 31 5.00 3.02 -17.64
CA GLY A 31 3.59 2.86 -18.00
C GLY A 31 2.81 4.17 -18.15
N GLU A 32 3.21 5.23 -17.44
CA GLU A 32 2.66 6.59 -17.62
C GLU A 32 3.10 7.22 -18.95
N LYS A 33 4.30 6.88 -19.44
CA LYS A 33 4.80 7.36 -20.75
C LYS A 33 4.21 6.57 -21.90
N ASP A 34 4.16 5.25 -21.75
CA ASP A 34 3.62 4.32 -22.72
C ASP A 34 2.82 3.22 -22.01
N PRO A 35 1.48 3.19 -22.15
CA PRO A 35 0.65 2.14 -21.56
C PRO A 35 1.06 0.71 -21.94
N SER A 36 1.73 0.51 -23.09
CA SER A 36 2.21 -0.81 -23.50
C SER A 36 3.29 -1.36 -22.55
N ALA A 37 4.02 -0.48 -21.86
CA ALA A 37 5.09 -0.83 -20.94
C ALA A 37 4.59 -1.64 -19.73
N TYR A 38 3.31 -1.54 -19.36
CA TYR A 38 2.73 -2.38 -18.30
C TYR A 38 2.77 -3.88 -18.62
N MET A 39 2.82 -4.24 -19.90
CA MET A 39 2.91 -5.63 -20.35
C MET A 39 4.34 -6.07 -20.64
N SER A 40 5.34 -5.20 -20.42
CA SER A 40 6.74 -5.51 -20.68
C SER A 40 7.29 -6.49 -19.64
N PRO A 41 7.77 -7.68 -20.04
CA PRO A 41 8.35 -8.65 -19.10
C PRO A 41 9.57 -8.10 -18.34
N THR A 42 10.27 -7.12 -18.92
CA THR A 42 11.42 -6.45 -18.28
C THR A 42 11.01 -5.58 -17.08
N LEU A 43 9.73 -5.25 -16.95
CA LEU A 43 9.19 -4.38 -15.90
C LEU A 43 8.36 -5.13 -14.84
N PHE A 44 8.23 -6.45 -14.93
CA PHE A 44 7.40 -7.24 -13.99
C PHE A 44 7.92 -7.23 -12.55
N ASP A 45 9.26 -7.22 -12.37
CA ASP A 45 9.90 -7.09 -11.06
C ASP A 45 10.73 -5.79 -10.98
N ALA A 46 10.16 -4.72 -11.52
CA ALA A 46 10.83 -3.43 -11.56
C ALA A 46 11.01 -2.85 -10.15
N GLN A 47 12.22 -2.36 -9.87
CA GLN A 47 12.56 -1.72 -8.61
C GLN A 47 11.81 -0.41 -8.36
N LEU A 48 11.81 0.05 -7.11
CA LEU A 48 11.33 1.38 -6.74
C LEU A 48 12.22 2.48 -7.34
N THR A 49 11.59 3.58 -7.72
CA THR A 49 12.31 4.79 -8.12
C THR A 49 12.93 5.48 -6.88
N PRO A 50 13.86 6.44 -7.06
CA PRO A 50 14.30 7.29 -5.95
C PRO A 50 13.16 8.02 -5.25
N LEU A 51 12.11 8.40 -5.97
CA LEU A 51 10.88 8.96 -5.38
C LEU A 51 10.11 7.89 -4.59
N GLY A 52 10.01 6.67 -5.12
CA GLY A 52 9.39 5.53 -4.43
C GLY A 52 10.04 5.25 -3.07
N TRP A 53 11.37 5.27 -2.99
CA TRP A 53 12.07 5.12 -1.71
C TRP A 53 11.76 6.24 -0.71
N LYS A 54 11.69 7.51 -1.17
CA LYS A 54 11.27 8.63 -0.31
C LYS A 54 9.84 8.46 0.21
N GLN A 55 8.94 7.89 -0.58
CA GLN A 55 7.57 7.59 -0.15
C GLN A 55 7.55 6.51 0.94
N VAL A 56 8.38 5.47 0.81
CA VAL A 56 8.56 4.44 1.85
C VAL A 56 9.05 5.06 3.16
N ASP A 57 10.08 5.91 3.09
CA ASP A 57 10.62 6.60 4.27
C ASP A 57 9.57 7.51 4.92
N GLY A 58 8.84 8.29 4.12
CA GLY A 58 7.77 9.17 4.59
C GLY A 58 6.66 8.39 5.33
N LEU A 59 6.20 7.28 4.76
CA LEU A 59 5.19 6.45 5.39
C LEU A 59 5.73 5.77 6.67
N ARG A 60 6.98 5.28 6.65
CA ARG A 60 7.63 4.69 7.81
C ARG A 60 7.68 5.68 8.98
N GLU A 61 8.07 6.93 8.72
CA GLU A 61 8.10 7.97 9.74
C GLU A 61 6.71 8.32 10.26
N HIS A 62 5.70 8.35 9.39
CA HIS A 62 4.31 8.53 9.81
C HIS A 62 3.82 7.39 10.75
N VAL A 63 4.04 6.13 10.37
CA VAL A 63 3.67 4.94 11.17
C VAL A 63 4.33 4.99 12.56
N LYS A 64 5.60 5.41 12.64
CA LYS A 64 6.29 5.60 13.93
C LYS A 64 5.65 6.71 14.76
N LYS A 65 5.40 7.89 14.16
CA LYS A 65 4.82 9.06 14.84
C LYS A 65 3.42 8.79 15.38
N CYS A 66 2.61 8.04 14.64
CA CYS A 66 1.26 7.64 15.07
C CYS A 66 1.26 6.52 16.11
N GLY A 67 2.42 5.99 16.50
CA GLY A 67 2.53 4.91 17.48
C GLY A 67 2.08 3.54 16.97
N LEU A 68 1.77 3.40 15.68
CA LEU A 68 1.36 2.13 15.07
C LEU A 68 2.47 1.08 15.10
N ALA A 69 3.73 1.52 15.11
CA ALA A 69 4.89 0.64 15.24
C ALA A 69 5.16 0.18 16.69
N LYS A 70 4.43 0.69 17.69
CA LYS A 70 4.59 0.24 19.08
C LYS A 70 3.92 -1.13 19.23
N LYS A 71 4.57 -2.08 19.91
CA LYS A 71 3.90 -3.32 20.32
C LYS A 71 2.78 -2.94 21.30
N GLY A 72 1.55 -3.29 20.95
CA GLY A 72 0.40 -3.25 21.86
C GLY A 72 0.36 -4.45 22.79
#